data_AF-A0A496UEH6-F1
#
_entry.id   AF-A0A496UEH6-F1
#
_cell.length_a   1.000
_cell.length_b   1.000
_cell.length_c   1.000
_cell.angle_alpha   90.00
_cell.angle_beta   90.00
_cell.angle_gamma   90.00
#
_symmetry.space_group_name_H-M   'P 1'
#
loop_
_entity.id
_entity.type
_entity.pdbx_description
1 polymer ?
#
loop_
_entity_poly.entity_id
_entity_poly.type
_entity_poly.pdbx_seq_one_letter_code
_entity_poly.pdbx_strand_id
1 'polypeptide(L)'
;MVTVRFVFLVLTVVTGSFALQSCWDGVGRVVAVGDVHGDYGQFIKILEAAGLVDDSMNWTGGKTHLVQIGDVLDRSPDSRAVMDLLISLEQQAPLYGGYVHCLLGNHEIMLMKTDLRYVHPGEIESYGGLKEMVRALRPTGEYGSWLAGHNTVIRINNALFVHAGISADFSGFTADSINSMVRREISNNLSNPSGVLSSTGPVWYRGLALDRGSDVQRALEETLSVNSADIIVIGHTVTIEGITARFSGRVVMIDAGMSDCYGGTAQYLELDSKGYKVCFPSRPQGAAVQCRFSDKFPDFQLASWLSAALYPSAIISSAR
;
A
#
# COMPACT_ATOMS: atom_id res chain seq x y z
N MET A 1 -7.66 -1.74 -64.90
CA MET A 1 -8.60 -1.74 -63.76
C MET A 1 -7.97 -2.56 -62.65
N VAL A 2 -7.55 -1.93 -61.56
CA VAL A 2 -6.99 -2.62 -60.38
C VAL A 2 -8.06 -2.63 -59.31
N THR A 3 -8.47 -3.82 -58.90
CA THR A 3 -9.51 -4.03 -57.88
C THR A 3 -8.84 -4.10 -56.52
N VAL A 4 -9.05 -3.09 -55.67
CA VAL A 4 -8.61 -3.11 -54.27
C VAL A 4 -9.69 -3.79 -53.43
N ARG A 5 -9.37 -4.92 -52.80
CA ARG A 5 -10.22 -5.57 -51.80
C ARG A 5 -9.87 -5.03 -50.41
N PHE A 6 -10.83 -4.36 -49.78
CA PHE A 6 -10.77 -4.04 -48.35
C PHE A 6 -11.16 -5.26 -47.53
N VAL A 7 -10.26 -5.73 -46.67
CA VAL A 7 -10.56 -6.72 -45.64
C VAL A 7 -10.91 -5.94 -44.37
N PHE A 8 -12.18 -6.02 -43.95
CA PHE A 8 -12.61 -5.52 -42.65
C PHE A 8 -12.30 -6.57 -41.59
N LEU A 9 -11.36 -6.27 -40.69
CA LEU A 9 -11.12 -7.05 -39.48
C LEU A 9 -12.15 -6.61 -38.43
N VAL A 10 -13.14 -7.47 -38.15
CA VAL A 10 -14.06 -7.26 -37.03
C VAL A 10 -13.35 -7.71 -35.76
N LEU A 11 -12.96 -6.74 -34.92
CA LEU A 11 -12.44 -7.03 -33.59
C LEU A 11 -13.62 -7.33 -32.66
N THR A 12 -13.84 -8.61 -32.35
CA THR A 12 -14.80 -9.00 -31.32
C THR A 12 -14.20 -8.69 -29.96
N VAL A 13 -14.66 -7.61 -29.32
CA VAL A 13 -14.30 -7.31 -27.93
C VAL A 13 -15.04 -8.31 -27.05
N VAL A 14 -14.31 -9.33 -26.57
CA VAL A 14 -14.80 -10.22 -25.52
C VAL A 14 -14.74 -9.43 -24.21
N THR A 15 -15.89 -8.90 -23.77
CA THR A 15 -16.04 -8.29 -22.44
C THR A 15 -16.15 -9.40 -21.39
N GLY A 16 -15.07 -10.14 -21.19
CA GLY A 16 -14.91 -10.97 -20.00
C GLY A 16 -14.46 -10.07 -18.85
N SER A 17 -15.19 -10.07 -17.74
CA SER A 17 -14.71 -9.45 -16.50
C SER A 17 -13.54 -10.30 -15.99
N PHE A 18 -12.32 -10.01 -16.44
CA PHE A 18 -11.13 -10.62 -15.88
C PHE A 18 -10.97 -10.05 -14.47
N ALA A 19 -11.05 -10.91 -13.45
CA ALA A 19 -10.65 -10.53 -12.11
C ALA A 19 -9.20 -10.06 -12.18
N LEU A 20 -8.90 -8.88 -11.62
CA LEU A 20 -7.53 -8.40 -11.49
C LEU A 20 -6.72 -9.44 -10.73
N GLN A 21 -5.58 -9.83 -11.32
CA GLN A 21 -4.59 -10.68 -10.68
C GLN A 21 -4.30 -10.13 -9.27
N SER A 22 -4.29 -10.99 -8.26
CA SER A 22 -3.93 -10.59 -6.88
C SER A 22 -2.66 -11.27 -6.37
N CYS A 23 -2.05 -12.14 -7.18
CA CYS A 23 -0.88 -12.94 -6.79
C CYS A 23 0.20 -12.85 -7.87
N TRP A 24 1.43 -12.52 -7.47
CA TRP A 24 2.60 -12.48 -8.35
C TRP A 24 3.75 -13.29 -7.75
N ASP A 25 4.47 -14.02 -8.58
CA ASP A 25 5.61 -14.84 -8.19
C ASP A 25 6.85 -14.48 -9.03
N GLY A 26 8.04 -14.71 -8.47
CA GLY A 26 9.30 -14.45 -9.16
C GLY A 26 9.63 -12.97 -9.31
N VAL A 27 9.01 -12.08 -8.53
CA VAL A 27 9.26 -10.64 -8.58
C VAL A 27 10.60 -10.35 -7.92
N GLY A 28 11.55 -9.82 -8.67
CA GLY A 28 12.94 -9.63 -8.21
C GLY A 28 13.13 -8.49 -7.21
N ARG A 29 12.29 -7.45 -7.28
CA ARG A 29 12.34 -6.29 -6.37
C ARG A 29 10.93 -5.73 -6.18
N VAL A 30 10.56 -5.52 -4.92
CA VAL A 30 9.33 -4.84 -4.51
C VAL A 30 9.70 -3.63 -3.68
N VAL A 31 9.06 -2.49 -3.93
CA VAL A 31 9.11 -1.31 -3.08
C VAL A 31 7.71 -1.07 -2.54
N ALA A 32 7.53 -1.03 -1.23
CA ALA A 32 6.25 -0.78 -0.60
C ALA A 32 6.27 0.54 0.19
N VAL A 33 5.21 1.32 0.04
CA VAL A 33 5.03 2.65 0.63
C VAL A 33 3.70 2.67 1.38
N GLY A 34 3.75 3.14 2.63
CA GLY A 34 2.60 3.29 3.52
C GLY A 34 1.67 4.43 3.15
N ASP A 35 0.88 4.84 4.14
CA ASP A 35 -0.12 5.89 4.09
C ASP A 35 0.50 7.23 3.66
N VAL A 36 -0.02 7.82 2.58
CA VAL A 36 0.48 9.07 1.99
C VAL A 36 -0.29 10.28 2.48
N HIS A 37 -1.61 10.14 2.62
CA HIS A 37 -2.48 11.18 3.16
C HIS A 37 -2.21 12.56 2.55
N GLY A 38 -2.24 12.62 1.22
CA GLY A 38 -2.08 13.84 0.44
C GLY A 38 -0.72 14.53 0.52
N ASP A 39 0.32 13.92 1.12
CA ASP A 39 1.65 14.51 1.18
C ASP A 39 2.47 14.16 -0.06
N TYR A 40 2.21 14.90 -1.15
CA TYR A 40 2.89 14.72 -2.43
C TYR A 40 4.41 14.89 -2.30
N GLY A 41 4.86 15.87 -1.52
CA GLY A 41 6.27 16.18 -1.34
C GLY A 41 7.06 15.05 -0.68
N GLN A 42 6.49 14.36 0.31
CA GLN A 42 7.13 13.21 0.94
C GLN A 42 7.06 11.97 0.04
N PHE A 43 5.98 11.81 -0.70
CA PHE A 43 5.81 10.69 -1.63
C PHE A 43 6.83 10.72 -2.78
N ILE A 44 7.03 11.87 -3.44
CA ILE A 44 8.02 11.96 -4.53
C ILE A 44 9.45 11.69 -4.05
N LYS A 45 9.82 12.16 -2.85
CA LYS A 45 11.15 11.86 -2.27
C LYS A 45 11.37 10.35 -2.13
N ILE A 46 10.34 9.61 -1.72
CA ILE A 46 10.41 8.14 -1.65
C ILE A 46 10.61 7.53 -3.04
N LEU A 47 9.82 7.96 -4.03
CA LEU A 47 9.90 7.41 -5.39
C LEU A 47 11.27 7.69 -6.03
N GLU A 48 11.79 8.90 -5.88
CA GLU A 48 13.13 9.29 -6.36
C GLU A 48 14.23 8.48 -5.67
N ALA A 49 14.21 8.41 -4.34
CA ALA A 49 15.22 7.67 -3.58
C ALA A 49 15.20 6.15 -3.87
N ALA A 50 14.02 5.61 -4.16
CA ALA A 50 13.84 4.23 -4.57
C ALA A 50 14.19 3.98 -6.05
N GLY A 51 14.52 5.03 -6.82
CA GLY A 51 14.84 4.97 -8.25
C GLY A 51 13.65 4.56 -9.11
N LEU A 52 12.43 4.83 -8.66
CA LEU A 52 11.20 4.48 -9.36
C LEU A 52 10.80 5.51 -10.41
N VAL A 53 11.23 6.76 -10.23
CA VAL A 53 10.93 7.86 -11.15
C VAL A 53 12.17 8.68 -11.50
N ASP A 54 12.15 9.32 -12.68
CA ASP A 54 13.08 10.39 -13.08
C ASP A 54 12.62 11.77 -12.60
N ASP A 55 13.40 12.82 -12.88
CA ASP A 55 13.09 14.21 -12.52
C ASP A 55 11.78 14.75 -13.16
N SER A 56 11.26 14.06 -14.18
CA SER A 56 9.99 14.38 -14.85
C SER A 56 8.83 13.49 -14.40
N MET A 57 9.03 12.72 -13.31
CA MET A 57 8.06 11.78 -12.75
C MET A 57 7.66 10.65 -13.70
N ASN A 58 8.52 10.28 -14.66
CA ASN A 58 8.31 9.11 -15.49
C ASN A 58 8.89 7.87 -14.84
N TRP A 59 8.29 6.71 -15.09
CA TRP A 59 8.74 5.43 -14.56
C TRP A 59 10.15 5.07 -15.03
N THR A 60 11.06 4.89 -14.08
CA THR A 60 12.41 4.35 -14.27
C THR A 60 12.67 3.10 -13.44
N GLY A 61 11.66 2.59 -12.72
CA GLY A 61 11.78 1.43 -11.83
C GLY A 61 12.05 0.09 -12.53
N GLY A 62 12.10 0.05 -13.86
CA GLY A 62 12.33 -1.16 -14.65
C GLY A 62 11.29 -2.23 -14.31
N LYS A 63 11.76 -3.42 -13.90
CA LYS A 63 10.93 -4.57 -13.49
C LYS A 63 10.47 -4.53 -12.03
N THR A 64 10.69 -3.42 -11.32
CA THR A 64 10.28 -3.29 -9.91
C THR A 64 8.76 -3.30 -9.80
N HIS A 65 8.23 -3.90 -8.74
CA HIS A 65 6.82 -3.71 -8.35
C HIS A 65 6.75 -2.65 -7.24
N LEU A 66 6.05 -1.55 -7.47
CA LEU A 66 5.68 -0.58 -6.43
C LEU A 66 4.35 -1.02 -5.80
N VAL A 67 4.25 -1.06 -4.48
CA VAL A 67 3.00 -1.29 -3.74
C VAL A 67 2.73 -0.06 -2.87
N GLN A 68 1.71 0.71 -3.22
CA GLN A 68 1.15 1.74 -2.35
C GLN A 68 -0.01 1.08 -1.60
N ILE A 69 0.05 1.00 -0.26
CA ILE A 69 -0.86 0.14 0.52
C ILE A 69 -2.15 0.83 1.00
N GLY A 70 -2.63 1.86 0.30
CA GLY A 70 -3.86 2.60 0.64
C GLY A 70 -3.64 3.86 1.46
N ASP A 71 -4.71 4.62 1.68
CA ASP A 71 -4.72 5.94 2.34
C ASP A 71 -3.83 6.96 1.60
N VAL A 72 -4.14 7.15 0.33
CA VAL A 72 -3.54 8.19 -0.51
C VAL A 72 -4.21 9.55 -0.27
N LEU A 73 -5.52 9.53 -0.03
CA LEU A 73 -6.37 10.70 0.09
C LEU A 73 -6.49 11.22 1.53
N ASP A 74 -7.23 12.33 1.69
CA ASP A 74 -7.49 13.02 2.96
C ASP A 74 -6.25 13.62 3.66
N ARG A 75 -6.51 14.40 4.72
CA ARG A 75 -5.55 15.06 5.65
C ARG A 75 -4.76 16.24 5.09
N SER A 76 -4.16 16.09 3.91
CA SER A 76 -3.28 17.10 3.30
C SER A 76 -3.80 17.54 1.92
N PRO A 77 -3.40 18.74 1.43
CA PRO A 77 -4.04 19.35 0.26
C PRO A 77 -3.76 18.66 -1.08
N ASP A 78 -2.66 17.91 -1.21
CA ASP A 78 -2.13 17.53 -2.53
C ASP A 78 -2.50 16.10 -2.96
N SER A 79 -3.53 15.50 -2.37
CA SER A 79 -3.92 14.13 -2.67
C SER A 79 -4.28 13.89 -4.14
N ARG A 80 -4.87 14.89 -4.82
CA ARG A 80 -5.15 14.81 -6.27
C ARG A 80 -3.86 14.65 -7.08
N ALA A 81 -2.80 15.37 -6.72
CA ALA A 81 -1.52 15.25 -7.40
C ALA A 81 -0.88 13.87 -7.18
N VAL A 82 -1.04 13.29 -5.99
CA VAL A 82 -0.62 11.91 -5.71
C VAL A 82 -1.42 10.91 -6.57
N MET A 83 -2.74 11.08 -6.67
CA MET A 83 -3.61 10.25 -7.51
C MET A 83 -3.22 10.33 -8.99
N ASP A 84 -3.03 11.53 -9.53
CA ASP A 84 -2.63 11.75 -10.93
C ASP A 84 -1.28 11.07 -11.23
N LEU A 85 -0.32 11.17 -10.30
CA LEU A 85 0.97 10.51 -10.41
C LEU A 85 0.84 8.98 -10.39
N LEU A 86 0.07 8.42 -9.45
CA LEU A 86 -0.13 6.96 -9.36
C LEU A 86 -0.80 6.41 -10.61
N ILE A 87 -1.84 7.08 -11.12
CA ILE A 87 -2.52 6.72 -12.38
C ILE A 87 -1.52 6.71 -13.54
N SER A 88 -0.69 7.75 -13.63
CA SER A 88 0.35 7.87 -14.67
C SER A 88 1.38 6.74 -14.57
N LEU A 89 1.92 6.46 -13.37
CA LEU A 89 2.93 5.44 -13.17
C LEU A 89 2.39 4.03 -13.39
N GLU A 90 1.14 3.75 -13.02
CA GLU A 90 0.49 2.47 -13.28
C GLU A 90 0.40 2.15 -14.78
N GLN A 91 0.19 3.18 -15.62
CA GLN A 91 0.20 3.02 -17.08
C GLN A 91 1.61 2.80 -17.64
N GLN A 92 2.62 3.41 -17.04
CA GLN A 92 3.99 3.38 -17.53
C GLN A 92 4.76 2.11 -17.13
N ALA A 93 4.61 1.65 -15.88
CA ALA A 93 5.43 0.57 -15.32
C ALA A 93 5.41 -0.73 -16.15
N PRO A 94 4.25 -1.20 -16.67
CA PRO A 94 4.18 -2.41 -17.49
C PRO A 94 4.99 -2.33 -18.79
N LEU A 95 5.21 -1.12 -19.34
CA LEU A 95 6.02 -0.92 -20.55
C LEU A 95 7.49 -1.32 -20.35
N TYR A 96 7.95 -1.36 -19.09
CA TYR A 96 9.30 -1.75 -18.68
C TYR A 96 9.32 -3.06 -17.89
N GLY A 97 8.20 -3.79 -17.87
CA GLY A 97 8.04 -5.06 -17.15
C GLY A 97 7.90 -4.92 -15.64
N GLY A 98 7.63 -3.71 -15.14
CA GLY A 98 7.30 -3.44 -13.74
C GLY A 98 5.80 -3.30 -13.54
N TYR A 99 5.39 -3.02 -12.30
CA TYR A 99 3.99 -2.80 -11.95
C TYR A 99 3.86 -1.77 -10.83
N VAL A 100 2.75 -1.04 -10.82
CA VAL A 100 2.29 -0.25 -9.67
C VAL A 100 1.01 -0.87 -9.15
N HIS A 101 0.99 -1.22 -7.87
CA HIS A 101 -0.15 -1.78 -7.16
C HIS A 101 -0.65 -0.73 -6.17
N CYS A 102 -1.75 -0.07 -6.48
CA CYS A 102 -2.42 0.84 -5.56
C CYS A 102 -3.49 0.05 -4.82
N LEU A 103 -3.31 -0.17 -3.51
CA LEU A 103 -4.31 -0.88 -2.71
C LEU A 103 -5.34 0.09 -2.15
N LEU A 104 -6.53 -0.41 -1.87
CA LEU A 104 -7.57 0.35 -1.19
C LEU A 104 -7.29 0.47 0.31
N GLY A 105 -7.22 1.70 0.81
CA GLY A 105 -7.27 2.02 2.23
C GLY A 105 -8.68 2.40 2.69
N ASN A 106 -8.83 2.77 3.96
CA ASN A 106 -10.14 3.19 4.44
C ASN A 106 -10.53 4.58 3.96
N HIS A 107 -9.56 5.46 3.68
CA HIS A 107 -9.84 6.82 3.20
C HIS A 107 -10.38 6.81 1.76
N GLU A 108 -9.90 5.92 0.90
CA GLU A 108 -10.50 5.71 -0.42
C GLU A 108 -11.98 5.26 -0.30
N ILE A 109 -12.28 4.35 0.64
CA ILE A 109 -13.64 3.87 0.89
C ILE A 109 -14.53 4.97 1.47
N MET A 110 -14.00 5.76 2.40
CA MET A 110 -14.69 6.92 2.98
C MET A 110 -15.07 7.94 1.91
N LEU A 111 -14.14 8.33 1.05
CA LEU A 111 -14.40 9.35 0.04
C LEU A 111 -15.32 8.86 -1.08
N MET A 112 -15.20 7.60 -1.50
CA MET A 112 -16.14 6.99 -2.45
C MET A 112 -17.59 7.04 -1.92
N LYS A 113 -17.81 6.98 -0.60
CA LYS A 113 -19.13 7.11 0.04
C LYS A 113 -19.48 8.52 0.52
N THR A 114 -18.68 9.52 0.15
CA THR A 114 -18.88 10.93 0.54
C THR A 114 -18.79 11.16 2.05
N ASP A 115 -17.94 10.39 2.73
CA ASP A 115 -17.58 10.62 4.12
C ASP A 115 -16.38 11.58 4.18
N LEU A 116 -16.67 12.86 4.40
CA LEU A 116 -15.72 13.98 4.25
C LEU A 116 -15.04 14.39 5.56
N ARG A 117 -15.10 13.55 6.59
CA ARG A 117 -14.65 13.92 7.96
C ARG A 117 -13.17 14.34 8.06
N TYR A 118 -12.32 13.90 7.13
CA TYR A 118 -10.88 14.13 7.17
C TYR A 118 -10.35 14.92 5.96
N VAL A 119 -11.24 15.43 5.12
CA VAL A 119 -10.88 16.14 3.89
C VAL A 119 -10.25 17.49 4.22
N HIS A 120 -9.10 17.77 3.61
CA HIS A 120 -8.45 19.07 3.73
C HIS A 120 -9.12 20.09 2.79
N PRO A 121 -9.31 21.37 3.17
CA PRO A 121 -9.88 22.39 2.27
C PRO A 121 -9.12 22.56 0.95
N GLY A 122 -7.78 22.48 0.99
CA GLY A 122 -6.96 22.53 -0.22
C GLY A 122 -7.14 21.32 -1.15
N GLU A 123 -7.50 20.16 -0.61
CA GLU A 123 -7.86 18.99 -1.43
C GLU A 123 -9.15 19.28 -2.19
N ILE A 124 -10.17 19.84 -1.52
CA ILE A 124 -11.42 20.28 -2.17
C ILE A 124 -11.14 21.28 -3.30
N GLU A 125 -10.28 22.27 -3.04
CA GLU A 125 -9.90 23.28 -4.03
C GLU A 125 -9.20 22.64 -5.23
N SER A 126 -8.34 21.65 -5.01
CA SER A 126 -7.62 20.94 -6.08
C SER A 126 -8.55 20.26 -7.09
N TYR A 127 -9.76 19.85 -6.70
CA TYR A 127 -10.78 19.29 -7.59
C TYR A 127 -11.70 20.36 -8.22
N GLY A 128 -11.51 21.65 -7.92
CA GLY A 128 -12.39 22.73 -8.38
C GLY A 128 -13.62 22.97 -7.49
N GLY A 129 -13.59 22.46 -6.25
CA GLY A 129 -14.66 22.61 -5.26
C GLY A 129 -15.36 21.31 -4.89
N LEU A 130 -16.14 21.36 -3.81
CA LEU A 130 -16.67 20.15 -3.14
C LEU A 130 -17.53 19.29 -4.07
N LYS A 131 -18.37 19.93 -4.89
CA LYS A 131 -19.26 19.23 -5.81
C LYS A 131 -18.47 18.42 -6.84
N GLU A 132 -17.38 18.98 -7.35
CA GLU A 132 -16.54 18.32 -8.36
C GLU A 132 -15.70 17.22 -7.72
N MET A 133 -15.16 17.43 -6.52
CA MET A 133 -14.49 16.38 -5.74
C MET A 133 -15.40 15.15 -5.53
N VAL A 134 -16.61 15.36 -5.01
CA VAL A 134 -17.58 14.27 -4.79
C VAL A 134 -17.95 13.58 -6.09
N ARG A 135 -18.12 14.33 -7.19
CA ARG A 135 -18.40 13.78 -8.51
C ARG A 135 -17.25 12.92 -9.03
N ALA A 136 -16.01 13.33 -8.78
CA ALA A 136 -14.82 12.66 -9.29
C ALA A 136 -14.47 11.41 -8.47
N LEU A 137 -14.70 11.42 -7.15
CA LEU A 137 -14.34 10.33 -6.24
C LEU A 137 -15.44 9.29 -6.00
N ARG A 138 -16.72 9.57 -6.31
CA ARG A 138 -17.76 8.53 -6.26
C ARG A 138 -17.40 7.34 -7.17
N PRO A 139 -17.88 6.11 -6.95
CA PRO A 139 -17.47 4.92 -7.71
C PRO A 139 -17.67 4.99 -9.24
N THR A 140 -18.51 5.92 -9.72
CA THR A 140 -18.75 6.17 -11.15
C THR A 140 -18.06 7.43 -11.69
N GLY A 141 -17.30 8.11 -10.85
CA GLY A 141 -16.46 9.25 -11.19
C GLY A 141 -15.12 8.81 -11.77
N GLU A 142 -14.34 9.77 -12.28
CA GLU A 142 -13.04 9.53 -12.89
C GLU A 142 -12.09 8.78 -11.95
N TYR A 143 -11.73 9.39 -10.82
CA TYR A 143 -10.86 8.78 -9.81
C TYR A 143 -11.54 7.62 -9.09
N GLY A 144 -12.84 7.74 -8.76
CA GLY A 144 -13.55 6.70 -8.03
C GLY A 144 -13.72 5.40 -8.81
N SER A 145 -13.88 5.46 -10.13
CA SER A 145 -13.95 4.25 -10.98
C SER A 145 -12.59 3.56 -11.08
N TRP A 146 -11.51 4.33 -11.15
CA TRP A 146 -10.14 3.82 -11.07
C TRP A 146 -9.93 3.12 -9.72
N LEU A 147 -10.21 3.79 -8.60
CA LEU A 147 -10.12 3.22 -7.25
C LEU A 147 -10.95 1.95 -7.09
N ALA A 148 -12.23 1.98 -7.48
CA ALA A 148 -13.14 0.84 -7.32
C ALA A 148 -12.69 -0.42 -8.06
N GLY A 149 -11.82 -0.29 -9.07
CA GLY A 149 -11.19 -1.41 -9.76
C GLY A 149 -10.12 -2.12 -8.93
N HIS A 150 -9.40 -1.41 -8.06
CA HIS A 150 -8.19 -1.90 -7.42
C HIS A 150 -8.41 -3.06 -6.44
N ASN A 151 -7.32 -3.77 -6.15
CA ASN A 151 -7.30 -4.78 -5.11
C ASN A 151 -7.18 -4.14 -3.72
N THR A 152 -7.65 -4.83 -2.69
CA THR A 152 -7.47 -4.48 -1.28
C THR A 152 -6.33 -5.29 -0.66
N VAL A 153 -6.17 -6.54 -1.12
CA VAL A 153 -5.16 -7.47 -0.64
C VAL A 153 -4.43 -8.06 -1.85
N ILE A 154 -3.10 -8.10 -1.80
CA ILE A 154 -2.30 -8.79 -2.80
C ILE A 154 -1.21 -9.63 -2.17
N ARG A 155 -0.72 -10.63 -2.91
CA ARG A 155 0.47 -11.38 -2.58
C ARG A 155 1.53 -11.16 -3.65
N ILE A 156 2.74 -10.81 -3.23
CA ILE A 156 3.92 -10.82 -4.11
C ILE A 156 4.98 -11.71 -3.46
N ASN A 157 5.37 -12.78 -4.16
CA ASN A 157 6.21 -13.84 -3.61
C ASN A 157 5.64 -14.32 -2.27
N ASN A 158 6.41 -14.20 -1.19
CA ASN A 158 6.02 -14.68 0.13
C ASN A 158 5.45 -13.57 1.04
N ALA A 159 5.12 -12.40 0.50
CA ALA A 159 4.58 -11.29 1.28
C ALA A 159 3.15 -10.97 0.86
N LEU A 160 2.26 -10.91 1.86
CA LEU A 160 0.90 -10.38 1.71
C LEU A 160 0.93 -8.87 2.00
N PHE A 161 0.20 -8.08 1.22
CA PHE A 161 0.06 -6.64 1.42
C PHE A 161 -1.41 -6.30 1.56
N VAL A 162 -1.75 -5.52 2.59
CA VAL A 162 -3.09 -5.03 2.86
C VAL A 162 -2.99 -3.74 3.65
N HIS A 163 -3.96 -2.85 3.53
CA HIS A 163 -3.92 -1.56 4.22
C HIS A 163 -3.86 -1.67 5.75
N ALA A 164 -4.81 -2.35 6.43
CA ALA A 164 -4.83 -2.39 7.90
C ALA A 164 -4.47 -3.76 8.49
N GLY A 165 -5.07 -4.83 7.98
CA GLY A 165 -4.79 -6.20 8.44
C GLY A 165 -5.98 -7.15 8.31
N ILE A 166 -5.73 -8.45 8.37
CA ILE A 166 -6.77 -9.48 8.27
C ILE A 166 -7.17 -9.95 9.68
N SER A 167 -8.46 -9.82 10.01
CA SER A 167 -9.01 -10.30 11.28
C SER A 167 -9.40 -11.78 11.23
N ALA A 168 -9.76 -12.36 12.37
CA ALA A 168 -10.23 -13.73 12.47
C ALA A 168 -11.49 -14.01 11.63
N ASP A 169 -12.33 -12.99 11.37
CA ASP A 169 -13.51 -13.13 10.51
C ASP A 169 -13.13 -13.42 9.05
N PHE A 170 -11.91 -13.04 8.65
CA PHE A 170 -11.44 -13.11 7.27
C PHE A 170 -10.19 -13.99 7.07
N SER A 171 -9.64 -14.59 8.14
CA SER A 171 -8.37 -15.35 8.08
C SER A 171 -8.42 -16.60 7.19
N GLY A 172 -9.61 -17.20 7.06
CA GLY A 172 -9.85 -18.36 6.20
C GLY A 172 -9.99 -18.06 4.71
N PHE A 173 -9.88 -16.78 4.28
CA PHE A 173 -10.10 -16.37 2.90
C PHE A 173 -8.80 -16.02 2.16
N THR A 174 -8.78 -16.33 0.87
CA THR A 174 -7.71 -15.91 -0.04
C THR A 174 -7.82 -14.42 -0.38
N ALA A 175 -6.72 -13.80 -0.79
CA ALA A 175 -6.67 -12.43 -1.29
C ALA A 175 -7.72 -12.18 -2.39
N ASP A 176 -7.83 -13.09 -3.37
CA ASP A 176 -8.85 -13.04 -4.42
C ASP A 176 -10.28 -13.00 -3.87
N SER A 177 -10.56 -13.80 -2.84
CA SER A 177 -11.88 -13.86 -2.22
C SER A 177 -12.21 -12.55 -1.51
N ILE A 178 -11.26 -12.01 -0.74
CA ILE A 178 -11.41 -10.73 -0.04
C ILE A 178 -11.61 -9.59 -1.05
N ASN A 179 -10.77 -9.52 -2.09
CA ASN A 179 -10.91 -8.51 -3.15
C ASN A 179 -12.26 -8.58 -3.85
N SER A 180 -12.78 -9.78 -4.09
CA SER A 180 -14.10 -9.99 -4.68
C SER A 180 -15.23 -9.53 -3.78
N MET A 181 -15.13 -9.75 -2.46
CA MET A 181 -16.09 -9.23 -1.49
C MET A 181 -16.06 -7.71 -1.45
N VAL A 182 -14.87 -7.10 -1.40
CA VAL A 182 -14.72 -5.63 -1.35
C VAL A 182 -15.31 -4.98 -2.61
N ARG A 183 -14.94 -5.45 -3.80
CA ARG A 183 -15.49 -4.91 -5.05
C ARG A 183 -17.00 -5.05 -5.15
N ARG A 184 -17.56 -6.16 -4.66
CA ARG A 184 -19.01 -6.38 -4.58
C ARG A 184 -19.67 -5.38 -3.64
N GLU A 185 -19.05 -5.10 -2.50
CA GLU A 185 -19.60 -4.20 -1.50
C GLU A 185 -19.54 -2.73 -1.97
N ILE A 186 -18.43 -2.32 -2.61
CA ILE A 186 -18.31 -1.01 -3.27
C ILE A 186 -19.41 -0.84 -4.34
N SER A 187 -19.67 -1.88 -5.12
CA SER A 187 -20.64 -1.82 -6.21
C SER A 187 -22.11 -1.82 -5.74
N ASN A 188 -22.43 -2.49 -4.63
CA ASN A 188 -23.82 -2.80 -4.27
C ASN A 188 -24.29 -2.23 -2.93
N ASN A 189 -23.40 -1.90 -1.99
CA ASN A 189 -23.79 -1.61 -0.61
C ASN A 189 -22.89 -0.58 0.10
N LEU A 190 -22.28 0.35 -0.65
CA LEU A 190 -21.32 1.30 -0.09
C LEU A 190 -21.92 2.27 0.96
N SER A 191 -23.24 2.49 0.91
CA SER A 191 -23.96 3.36 1.86
C SER A 191 -24.12 2.77 3.26
N ASN A 192 -23.99 1.45 3.44
CA ASN A 192 -24.07 0.78 4.74
C ASN A 192 -23.06 -0.36 4.83
N PRO A 193 -21.75 -0.04 4.97
CA PRO A 193 -20.70 -1.05 4.95
C PRO A 193 -20.85 -2.03 6.11
N SER A 194 -20.85 -3.32 5.79
CA SER A 194 -21.02 -4.46 6.70
C SER A 194 -20.20 -5.65 6.20
N GLY A 195 -19.66 -6.46 7.10
CA GLY A 195 -18.74 -7.53 6.69
C GLY A 195 -17.38 -6.95 6.30
N VAL A 196 -16.97 -7.05 5.03
CA VAL A 196 -15.57 -6.80 4.63
C VAL A 196 -15.18 -5.31 4.66
N LEU A 197 -16.14 -4.38 4.61
CA LEU A 197 -15.87 -2.95 4.85
C LEU A 197 -16.21 -2.48 6.27
N SER A 198 -16.51 -3.40 7.19
CA SER A 198 -16.74 -3.07 8.61
C SER A 198 -15.44 -2.77 9.37
N SER A 199 -15.53 -2.42 10.65
CA SER A 199 -14.37 -2.14 11.50
C SER A 199 -13.43 -3.33 11.72
N THR A 200 -13.89 -4.57 11.50
CA THR A 200 -13.03 -5.78 11.52
C THR A 200 -12.51 -6.17 10.13
N GLY A 201 -12.87 -5.40 9.09
CA GLY A 201 -12.47 -5.62 7.72
C GLY A 201 -11.01 -5.22 7.41
N PRO A 202 -10.47 -5.68 6.27
CA PRO A 202 -9.07 -5.51 5.84
C PRO A 202 -8.54 -4.08 5.83
N VAL A 203 -9.41 -3.08 5.65
CA VAL A 203 -9.01 -1.66 5.59
C VAL A 203 -9.15 -0.92 6.92
N TRP A 204 -9.66 -1.56 7.98
CA TRP A 204 -9.87 -0.92 9.29
C TRP A 204 -9.24 -1.66 10.46
N TYR A 205 -9.00 -2.96 10.33
CA TYR A 205 -8.66 -3.81 11.46
C TYR A 205 -7.26 -3.51 12.02
N ARG A 206 -7.23 -3.09 13.29
CA ARG A 206 -5.98 -2.73 14.01
C ARG A 206 -5.43 -3.85 14.90
N GLY A 207 -6.04 -5.03 14.94
CA GLY A 207 -5.63 -6.07 15.89
C GLY A 207 -4.19 -6.55 15.65
N LEU A 208 -3.77 -6.75 14.40
CA LEU A 208 -2.36 -7.08 14.09
C LEU A 208 -1.38 -5.97 14.53
N ALA A 209 -1.82 -4.72 14.49
CA ALA A 209 -1.01 -3.56 14.85
C ALA A 209 -0.95 -3.29 16.36
N LEU A 210 -1.94 -3.73 17.15
CA LEU A 210 -2.10 -3.35 18.56
C LEU A 210 -2.12 -4.54 19.52
N ASP A 211 -2.81 -5.63 19.19
CA ASP A 211 -3.08 -6.76 20.08
C ASP A 211 -2.02 -7.87 19.97
N ARG A 212 -1.75 -8.56 21.09
CA ARG A 212 -0.81 -9.69 21.22
C ARG A 212 -1.50 -10.98 21.70
N GLY A 213 -2.83 -11.00 21.74
CA GLY A 213 -3.62 -12.15 22.14
C GLY A 213 -3.40 -13.36 21.24
N SER A 214 -3.55 -14.56 21.80
CA SER A 214 -3.41 -15.83 21.07
C SER A 214 -4.41 -15.99 19.93
N ASP A 215 -5.57 -15.34 20.01
CA ASP A 215 -6.57 -15.31 18.93
C ASP A 215 -6.06 -14.57 17.69
N VAL A 216 -5.40 -13.42 17.89
CA VAL A 216 -4.81 -12.64 16.80
C VAL A 216 -3.65 -13.40 16.16
N GLN A 217 -2.83 -14.07 16.98
CA GLN A 217 -1.74 -14.91 16.46
C GLN A 217 -2.27 -16.08 15.63
N ARG A 218 -3.34 -16.75 16.07
CA ARG A 218 -3.97 -17.86 15.33
C ARG A 218 -4.55 -17.38 14.00
N ALA A 219 -5.24 -16.24 14.01
CA ALA A 219 -5.78 -15.63 12.78
C ALA A 219 -4.67 -15.23 11.81
N LEU A 220 -3.55 -14.71 12.30
CA LEU A 220 -2.36 -14.41 11.50
C LEU A 220 -1.78 -15.70 10.86
N GLU A 221 -1.62 -16.76 11.65
CA GLU A 221 -1.10 -18.05 11.17
C GLU A 221 -1.99 -18.65 10.07
N GLU A 222 -3.31 -18.63 10.27
CA GLU A 222 -4.28 -19.10 9.28
C GLU A 222 -4.25 -18.22 8.02
N THR A 223 -4.26 -16.89 8.15
CA THR A 223 -4.20 -15.95 7.02
C THR A 223 -2.99 -16.21 6.13
N LEU A 224 -1.81 -16.35 6.76
CA LEU A 224 -0.54 -16.57 6.06
C LEU A 224 -0.50 -17.96 5.41
N SER A 225 -1.05 -18.99 6.07
CA SER A 225 -1.18 -20.33 5.51
C SER A 225 -2.09 -20.37 4.28
N VAL A 226 -3.32 -19.83 4.40
CA VAL A 226 -4.32 -19.79 3.32
C VAL A 226 -3.79 -19.04 2.09
N ASN A 227 -2.99 -18.00 2.31
CA ASN A 227 -2.44 -17.18 1.24
C ASN A 227 -1.02 -17.59 0.82
N SER A 228 -0.44 -18.67 1.36
CA SER A 228 0.93 -19.09 1.04
C SER A 228 1.96 -17.96 1.17
N ALA A 229 1.89 -17.20 2.26
CA ALA A 229 2.78 -16.09 2.57
C ALA A 229 3.52 -16.33 3.90
N ASP A 230 4.72 -15.79 4.02
CA ASP A 230 5.54 -15.85 5.23
C ASP A 230 5.28 -14.65 6.15
N ILE A 231 5.04 -13.48 5.54
CA ILE A 231 4.78 -12.21 6.22
C ILE A 231 3.56 -11.49 5.67
N ILE A 232 3.02 -10.57 6.47
CA ILE A 232 2.02 -9.58 6.06
C ILE A 232 2.55 -8.16 6.31
N VAL A 233 2.42 -7.29 5.32
CA VAL A 233 2.81 -5.87 5.35
C VAL A 233 1.55 -5.03 5.46
N ILE A 234 1.49 -4.16 6.46
CA ILE A 234 0.34 -3.34 6.84
C ILE A 234 0.71 -1.87 7.08
N GLY A 235 -0.26 -0.97 6.96
CA GLY A 235 -0.20 0.47 7.25
C GLY A 235 -1.24 0.84 8.30
N HIS A 236 -2.00 1.92 8.08
CA HIS A 236 -3.20 2.36 8.83
C HIS A 236 -2.98 2.79 10.30
N THR A 237 -2.04 2.14 10.99
CA THR A 237 -1.68 2.39 12.37
C THR A 237 -0.29 2.98 12.41
N VAL A 238 -0.27 4.31 12.44
CA VAL A 238 0.92 5.15 12.51
C VAL A 238 1.88 4.67 13.59
N THR A 239 3.13 4.50 13.18
CA THR A 239 4.28 4.20 14.02
C THR A 239 5.31 5.32 13.89
N ILE A 240 5.23 6.32 14.79
CA ILE A 240 6.06 7.54 14.72
C ILE A 240 7.57 7.23 14.79
N GLU A 241 7.95 6.14 15.46
CA GLU A 241 9.34 5.68 15.52
C GLU A 241 9.87 5.13 14.17
N GLY A 242 8.99 4.91 13.20
CA GLY A 242 9.30 4.36 11.88
C GLY A 242 8.75 2.95 11.66
N ILE A 243 9.08 2.39 10.50
CA ILE A 243 8.69 1.03 10.12
C ILE A 243 9.14 0.05 11.19
N THR A 244 8.20 -0.77 11.65
CA THR A 244 8.41 -1.71 12.76
C THR A 244 7.85 -3.09 12.45
N ALA A 245 8.20 -4.08 13.27
CA ALA A 245 7.73 -5.44 13.09
C ALA A 245 7.18 -6.04 14.40
N ARG A 246 6.15 -6.88 14.25
CA ARG A 246 5.47 -7.62 15.33
C ARG A 246 5.42 -9.10 14.99
N PHE A 247 5.08 -9.91 15.99
CA PHE A 247 4.89 -11.36 15.84
C PHE A 247 6.13 -12.04 15.26
N SER A 248 7.27 -11.74 15.86
CA SER A 248 8.56 -12.25 15.41
C SER A 248 8.93 -11.93 13.95
N GLY A 249 8.55 -10.75 13.48
CA GLY A 249 8.85 -10.30 12.11
C GLY A 249 7.80 -10.69 11.07
N ARG A 250 6.72 -11.38 11.46
CA ARG A 250 5.67 -11.83 10.53
C ARG A 250 4.66 -10.75 10.16
N VAL A 251 4.55 -9.69 10.96
CA VAL A 251 3.77 -8.49 10.64
C VAL A 251 4.73 -7.32 10.53
N VAL A 252 4.78 -6.67 9.38
CA VAL A 252 5.61 -5.49 9.12
C VAL A 252 4.69 -4.28 8.96
N MET A 253 4.82 -3.30 9.84
CA MET A 253 4.03 -2.08 9.85
C MET A 253 4.81 -0.97 9.16
N ILE A 254 4.32 -0.47 8.02
CA ILE A 254 5.03 0.47 7.16
C ILE A 254 4.45 1.89 7.13
N ASP A 255 3.37 2.14 7.89
CA ASP A 255 2.89 3.50 8.15
C ASP A 255 3.79 4.16 9.21
N ALA A 256 4.80 4.87 8.73
CA ALA A 256 5.72 5.67 9.54
C ALA A 256 5.23 7.10 9.79
N GLY A 257 3.96 7.41 9.47
CA GLY A 257 3.36 8.74 9.66
C GLY A 257 4.04 9.82 8.82
N MET A 258 4.41 9.52 7.58
CA MET A 258 5.27 10.41 6.78
C MET A 258 4.64 11.76 6.42
N SER A 259 3.31 11.82 6.40
CA SER A 259 2.55 13.04 6.13
C SER A 259 2.73 14.04 7.27
N ASP A 260 2.90 15.32 6.91
CA ASP A 260 3.10 16.42 7.86
C ASP A 260 2.05 16.48 8.98
N CYS A 261 0.82 15.99 8.73
CA CYS A 261 -0.23 15.95 9.75
C CYS A 261 0.05 15.00 10.93
N TYR A 262 0.95 14.03 10.76
CA TYR A 262 1.40 13.11 11.81
C TYR A 262 2.80 13.44 12.33
N GLY A 263 3.67 14.03 11.48
CA GLY A 263 5.01 14.47 11.87
C GLY A 263 6.04 13.35 12.00
N GLY A 264 5.79 12.19 11.39
CA GLY A 264 6.74 11.09 11.27
C GLY A 264 7.77 11.33 10.15
N THR A 265 8.54 10.29 9.82
CA THR A 265 9.59 10.38 8.79
C THR A 265 9.23 9.52 7.58
N ALA A 266 9.42 10.05 6.38
CA ALA A 266 9.32 9.27 5.15
C ALA A 266 10.25 8.06 5.17
N GLN A 267 9.66 6.87 5.05
CA GLN A 267 10.33 5.58 5.01
C GLN A 267 9.60 4.68 4.02
N TYR A 268 10.33 3.73 3.44
CA TYR A 268 9.74 2.73 2.56
C TYR A 268 10.40 1.37 2.78
N LEU A 269 9.67 0.31 2.43
CA LEU A 269 10.14 -1.05 2.53
C LEU A 269 10.62 -1.51 1.15
N GLU A 270 11.82 -2.07 1.06
CA GLU A 270 12.27 -2.75 -0.15
C GLU A 270 12.40 -4.25 0.14
N LEU A 271 11.75 -5.08 -0.67
CA LEU A 271 11.77 -6.53 -0.56
C LEU A 271 12.40 -7.17 -1.79
N ASP A 272 13.16 -8.23 -1.58
CA ASP A 272 13.73 -9.09 -2.62
C ASP A 272 13.61 -10.57 -2.22
N SER A 273 14.27 -11.47 -2.94
CA SER A 273 14.25 -12.90 -2.62
C SER A 273 14.95 -13.27 -1.30
N LYS A 274 15.67 -12.36 -0.65
CA LYS A 274 16.43 -12.59 0.58
C LYS A 274 15.72 -12.07 1.82
N GLY A 275 14.83 -11.11 1.69
CA GLY A 275 14.25 -10.42 2.84
C GLY A 275 13.61 -9.09 2.48
N TYR A 276 13.50 -8.25 3.51
CA TYR A 276 13.11 -6.86 3.38
C TYR A 276 14.13 -5.95 4.07
N LYS A 277 14.18 -4.69 3.68
CA LYS A 277 14.98 -3.65 4.34
C LYS A 277 14.16 -2.37 4.45
N VAL A 278 14.37 -1.65 5.54
CA VAL A 278 13.82 -0.31 5.74
C VAL A 278 14.75 0.70 5.10
N CYS A 279 14.20 1.55 4.25
CA CYS A 279 14.93 2.58 3.52
C CYS A 279 14.41 3.98 3.87
N PHE A 280 15.30 4.97 3.74
CA PHE A 280 15.05 6.36 4.09
C PHE A 280 15.41 7.24 2.89
N PRO A 281 14.51 8.09 2.38
CA PRO A 281 14.81 8.97 1.25
C PRO A 281 15.98 9.93 1.50
N SER A 282 16.12 10.37 2.75
CA SER A 282 17.12 11.34 3.18
C SER A 282 18.47 10.74 3.58
N ARG A 283 18.68 9.43 3.43
CA ARG A 283 19.96 8.77 3.80
C ARG A 283 20.55 7.95 2.64
N PRO A 284 21.88 7.92 2.48
CA PRO A 284 22.52 7.06 1.49
C PRO A 284 22.14 5.57 1.68
N GLN A 285 21.98 4.82 0.57
CA GLN A 285 21.56 3.41 0.55
C GLN A 285 22.37 2.46 1.46
N GLY A 286 23.56 2.85 1.91
CA GLY A 286 24.41 2.09 2.83
C GLY A 286 23.98 2.09 4.32
N ALA A 287 22.95 2.86 4.70
CA ALA A 287 22.39 2.88 6.06
C ALA A 287 21.13 2.01 6.24
N ALA A 288 20.79 1.18 5.25
CA ALA A 288 19.62 0.31 5.29
C ALA A 288 19.86 -0.88 6.23
N VAL A 289 18.93 -1.11 7.16
CA VAL A 289 18.91 -2.31 8.00
C VAL A 289 18.22 -3.42 7.20
N GLN A 290 18.96 -4.47 6.85
CA GLN A 290 18.43 -5.64 6.14
C GLN A 290 17.90 -6.67 7.14
N CYS A 291 16.61 -7.01 7.03
CA CYS A 291 15.94 -8.08 7.78
C CYS A 291 15.71 -9.27 6.85
N ARG A 292 16.23 -10.47 7.17
CA ARG A 292 15.98 -11.66 6.34
C ARG A 292 14.66 -12.32 6.74
N PHE A 293 13.97 -12.95 5.79
CA PHE A 293 12.75 -13.70 6.08
C PHE A 293 12.98 -14.89 7.05
N SER A 294 14.21 -15.42 7.07
CA SER A 294 14.61 -16.56 7.91
C SER A 294 14.87 -16.23 9.37
N ASP A 295 15.00 -14.94 9.71
CA ASP A 295 15.43 -14.54 11.04
C ASP A 295 14.23 -14.59 11.98
N LYS A 296 14.29 -15.46 13.00
CA LYS A 296 13.34 -15.45 14.11
C LYS A 296 13.61 -14.18 14.92
N PHE A 297 12.88 -13.11 14.66
CA PHE A 297 13.04 -11.88 15.43
C PHE A 297 12.25 -11.99 16.73
N PRO A 298 12.76 -11.54 17.88
CA PRO A 298 11.93 -11.06 18.98
C PRO A 298 10.99 -9.93 18.49
N ASP A 299 9.89 -9.65 19.20
CA ASP A 299 9.14 -8.42 18.95
C ASP A 299 10.06 -7.21 19.16
N PHE A 300 10.46 -6.55 18.08
CA PHE A 300 11.55 -5.58 18.08
C PHE A 300 11.02 -4.19 17.73
N GLN A 301 11.39 -3.17 18.53
CA GLN A 301 11.41 -1.78 18.05
C GLN A 301 12.75 -1.56 17.33
N LEU A 302 12.70 -1.41 16.00
CA LEU A 302 13.85 -1.04 15.15
C LEU A 302 14.55 0.25 15.63
N ALA A 303 13.85 1.10 16.39
CA ALA A 303 14.38 2.32 17.00
C ALA A 303 15.63 2.09 17.89
N SER A 304 15.72 0.95 18.58
CA SER A 304 16.85 0.64 19.47
C SER A 304 18.18 0.47 18.74
N TRP A 305 18.15 -0.05 17.50
CA TRP A 305 19.33 -0.20 16.65
C TRP A 305 19.74 1.10 15.97
N LEU A 306 18.77 1.94 15.61
CA LEU A 306 19.04 3.26 15.06
C LEU A 306 19.74 4.14 16.09
N SER A 307 19.34 4.12 17.36
CA SER A 307 20.06 4.84 18.44
C SER A 307 21.55 4.46 18.51
N ALA A 308 21.85 3.16 18.44
CA ALA A 308 23.23 2.66 18.50
C ALA A 308 24.04 2.98 17.23
N ALA A 309 23.40 3.01 16.05
CA ALA A 309 24.04 3.41 14.80
C ALA A 309 24.16 4.95 14.65
N LEU A 310 23.32 5.72 15.35
CA LEU A 310 23.31 7.18 15.35
C LEU A 310 24.36 7.78 16.30
N TYR A 311 24.87 7.02 17.28
CA TYR A 311 25.89 7.47 18.25
C TYR A 311 26.97 6.38 18.51
N PRO A 312 28.10 6.35 17.77
CA PRO A 312 29.18 5.37 17.99
C PRO A 312 29.98 5.55 19.29
N SER A 313 29.59 6.45 20.19
CA SER A 313 30.41 6.82 21.36
C SER A 313 29.57 6.94 22.63
N ALA A 314 29.29 5.80 23.24
CA ALA A 314 29.14 5.68 24.69
C ALA A 314 29.45 4.24 25.09
N ILE A 315 30.73 3.86 25.01
CA ILE A 315 31.28 2.89 25.97
C ILE A 315 31.16 3.58 27.33
N ILE A 316 30.05 3.37 28.04
CA ILE A 316 30.06 3.56 29.48
C ILE A 316 30.72 2.30 30.04
N SER A 317 32.00 2.47 30.35
CA SER A 317 32.79 1.50 31.11
C SER A 317 32.04 1.10 32.38
N SER A 318 32.10 -0.19 32.68
CA SER A 318 31.86 -0.75 34.00
C SER A 318 32.42 0.13 35.14
N ALA A 319 31.60 0.47 36.12
CA ALA A 319 32.06 0.73 37.49
C ALA A 319 30.88 0.63 38.48
N ARG A 320 30.85 -0.52 39.18
CA ARG A 320 30.28 -0.83 40.51
C ARG A 320 28.80 -0.58 40.78
#